data_AF-A0A938VE95-F1
#
_entry.id   AF-A0A938VE95-F1
#
_cell.length_a   1.000
_cell.length_b   1.000
_cell.length_c   1.000
_cell.angle_alpha   90.00
_cell.angle_beta   90.00
_cell.angle_gamma   90.00
#
_symmetry.space_group_name_H-M   'P 1'
#
loop_
_entity.id
_entity.type
_entity.pdbx_description
1 polymer ?
#
loop_
_entity_poly.entity_id
_entity_poly.type
_entity_poly.pdbx_seq_one_letter_code
_entity_poly.pdbx_strand_id
1 'polypeptide(L)'
;MSAIARLLLLGAIAAAPFHLLTFRIGERALPASEMLLIAATLAAIPLVRGNLATWLRPRALDGEVLALLLLGALALAIQPWLGDSGRVFRRVIAEPALFYFVVTRTIHDDARRRLVVSALLVGAAAAALHGIAQIVFQFDLITAEGSWRVRGPYLSPNNLALVLDRAIPLAVGTVGGPLVWPGLAILLAAQELTLSIGGWLGTGVGLAVVALGFLRRRYAIALAFAGVVALIGVALASPERVLDQFAVRGDTTTGIRALLWQSSLRMALDHPVLGVGLDNFLGVYSPERAERPYMHPEAWREPNLSHPHNLYLDAWLSLGIGGLALAIWLTAKCTVLARRAIRQAPDRRSRIFALGVAGALAAGLTHGLLDNSYFMPDLALLWMLLFALLAGLVDRSASGPVSPTPHRA
;
A
#
# COMPACT_ATOMS: atom_id res chain seq x y z
N MET A 1 7.98 -4.45 -24.53
CA MET A 1 7.73 -3.06 -24.13
C MET A 1 8.79 -2.14 -24.70
N SER A 2 8.38 -1.07 -25.41
CA SER A 2 9.29 -0.03 -25.92
C SER A 2 10.05 0.62 -24.75
N ALA A 3 11.22 1.20 -25.02
CA ALA A 3 11.99 1.89 -24.00
C ALA A 3 11.20 3.05 -23.37
N ILE A 4 10.45 3.80 -24.18
CA ILE A 4 9.62 4.92 -23.74
C ILE A 4 8.51 4.46 -22.78
N ALA A 5 7.71 3.46 -23.14
CA ALA A 5 6.63 2.95 -22.28
C ALA A 5 7.17 2.48 -20.91
N ARG A 6 8.38 1.89 -20.92
CA ARG A 6 9.06 1.47 -19.69
C ARG A 6 9.47 2.64 -18.82
N LEU A 7 10.11 3.65 -19.40
CA LEU A 7 10.54 4.83 -18.67
C LEU A 7 9.34 5.57 -18.06
N LEU A 8 8.24 5.68 -18.81
CA LEU A 8 6.99 6.26 -18.31
C LEU A 8 6.41 5.46 -17.14
N LEU A 9 6.38 4.13 -17.24
CA LEU A 9 5.91 3.27 -16.15
C LEU A 9 6.79 3.40 -14.89
N LEU A 10 8.11 3.39 -15.04
CA LEU A 10 9.04 3.58 -13.93
C LEU A 10 8.90 4.98 -13.31
N GLY A 11 8.71 6.00 -14.14
CA GLY A 11 8.40 7.36 -13.69
C GLY A 11 7.11 7.43 -12.88
N ALA A 12 6.04 6.78 -13.36
CA ALA A 12 4.76 6.72 -12.64
C ALA A 12 4.91 6.09 -11.25
N ILE A 13 5.69 5.02 -11.15
CA ILE A 13 5.97 4.32 -9.89
C ILE A 13 6.82 5.18 -8.95
N ALA A 14 7.87 5.82 -9.46
CA ALA A 14 8.73 6.70 -8.67
C ALA A 14 7.99 7.96 -8.19
N ALA A 15 7.02 8.44 -8.97
CA ALA A 15 6.18 9.58 -8.63
C ALA A 15 5.00 9.22 -7.70
N ALA A 16 4.69 7.93 -7.50
CA ALA A 16 3.53 7.52 -6.70
C ALA A 16 3.53 8.10 -5.27
N PRO A 17 4.68 8.17 -4.54
CA PRO A 17 4.72 8.80 -3.22
C PRO A 17 4.42 10.31 -3.21
N PHE A 18 4.41 10.96 -4.37
CA PHE A 18 4.10 12.38 -4.55
C PHE A 18 2.73 12.57 -5.22
N HIS A 19 1.75 11.72 -4.94
CA HIS A 19 0.43 11.79 -5.58
C HIS A 19 -0.34 13.10 -5.31
N LEU A 20 0.02 13.84 -4.25
CA LEU A 20 -0.52 15.18 -3.99
C LEU A 20 0.13 16.27 -4.85
N LEU A 21 1.26 15.99 -5.50
CA LEU A 21 1.85 16.88 -6.50
C LEU A 21 1.06 16.78 -7.81
N THR A 22 0.10 17.68 -7.96
CA THR A 22 -0.77 17.75 -9.13
C THR A 22 -0.37 18.85 -10.10
N PHE A 23 -0.46 18.55 -11.40
CA PHE A 23 -0.33 19.52 -12.48
C PHE A 23 -1.71 19.86 -13.04
N ARG A 24 -1.95 21.14 -13.33
CA ARG A 24 -3.20 21.60 -13.95
C ARG A 24 -3.14 21.44 -15.46
N ILE A 25 -4.12 20.74 -16.03
CA ILE A 25 -4.37 20.65 -17.47
C ILE A 25 -5.81 21.10 -17.71
N GLY A 26 -5.98 22.33 -18.19
CA GLY A 26 -7.27 23.01 -18.21
C GLY A 26 -7.84 23.15 -16.79
N GLU A 27 -9.09 22.75 -16.59
CA GLU A 27 -9.77 22.80 -15.29
C GLU A 27 -9.44 21.61 -14.36
N ARG A 28 -8.70 20.61 -14.84
CA ARG A 28 -8.41 19.40 -14.07
C ARG A 28 -7.01 19.42 -13.47
N ALA A 29 -6.91 19.08 -12.18
CA ALA A 29 -5.64 18.79 -11.52
C ALA A 29 -5.38 17.28 -11.54
N LEU A 30 -4.27 16.87 -12.17
CA LEU A 30 -3.86 15.47 -12.29
C LEU A 30 -2.51 15.26 -11.58
N PRO A 31 -2.42 14.26 -10.68
CA PRO A 31 -1.14 13.82 -10.12
C PRO A 31 -0.12 13.46 -11.22
N ALA A 32 1.15 13.73 -10.95
CA ALA A 32 2.25 13.33 -11.83
C ALA A 32 2.22 11.82 -12.16
N SER A 33 1.94 11.00 -11.15
CA SER A 33 1.81 9.54 -11.28
C SER A 33 0.65 9.13 -12.19
N GLU A 34 -0.49 9.80 -12.09
CA GLU A 34 -1.68 9.59 -12.94
C GLU A 34 -1.35 9.89 -14.41
N MET A 35 -0.72 11.04 -14.68
CA MET A 35 -0.30 11.45 -16.03
C MET A 35 0.69 10.46 -16.66
N LEU A 36 1.71 10.05 -15.90
CA LEU A 36 2.72 9.11 -16.37
C LEU A 36 2.15 7.70 -16.58
N LEU A 37 1.19 7.27 -15.76
CA LEU A 37 0.50 6.01 -15.93
C LEU A 37 -0.37 5.99 -17.20
N ILE A 38 -1.11 7.06 -17.45
CA ILE A 38 -1.90 7.22 -18.69
C ILE A 38 -0.95 7.15 -19.89
N ALA A 39 0.14 7.91 -19.88
CA ALA A 39 1.13 7.92 -20.95
C ALA A 39 1.78 6.52 -21.16
N ALA A 40 2.12 5.83 -20.07
CA ALA A 40 2.66 4.46 -20.13
C ALA A 40 1.67 3.47 -20.73
N THR A 41 0.38 3.59 -20.36
CA THR A 41 -0.69 2.75 -20.89
C THR A 41 -0.87 2.98 -22.39
N LEU A 42 -0.95 4.25 -22.82
CA LEU A 42 -1.08 4.61 -24.24
C LEU A 42 0.12 4.09 -25.05
N ALA A 43 1.33 4.27 -24.52
CA ALA A 43 2.56 3.76 -25.13
C ALA A 43 2.63 2.22 -25.16
N ALA A 44 1.84 1.52 -24.33
CA ALA A 44 1.74 0.07 -24.32
C ALA A 44 0.76 -0.49 -25.37
N ILE A 45 -0.23 0.28 -25.85
CA ILE A 45 -1.29 -0.17 -26.76
C ILE A 45 -0.76 -0.89 -28.03
N PRO A 46 0.24 -0.37 -28.77
CA PRO A 46 0.73 -1.03 -29.98
C PRO A 46 1.29 -2.44 -29.70
N LEU A 47 1.84 -2.65 -28.50
CA LEU A 47 2.39 -3.93 -28.07
C LEU A 47 1.31 -4.94 -27.72
N VAL A 48 0.15 -4.47 -27.25
CA VAL A 48 -1.04 -5.30 -27.01
C VAL A 48 -1.53 -5.87 -28.35
N ARG A 49 -1.67 -5.00 -29.35
CA ARG A 49 -2.19 -5.37 -30.68
C ARG A 49 -1.29 -6.39 -31.38
N GLY A 50 0.02 -6.31 -31.19
CA GLY A 50 0.97 -7.25 -31.80
C GLY A 50 1.05 -8.65 -31.16
N ASN A 51 0.48 -8.86 -29.96
CA ASN A 51 0.58 -10.16 -29.27
C ASN A 51 -0.59 -10.40 -28.29
N LEU A 52 -1.82 -10.28 -28.81
CA LEU A 52 -3.05 -10.37 -28.03
C LEU A 52 -3.17 -11.67 -27.23
N ALA A 53 -2.74 -12.80 -27.81
CA ALA A 53 -2.78 -14.10 -27.16
C ALA A 53 -1.96 -14.15 -25.86
N THR A 54 -0.81 -13.44 -25.79
CA THR A 54 0.00 -13.39 -24.57
C THR A 54 -0.61 -12.45 -23.52
N TRP A 55 -1.28 -11.39 -23.96
CA TRP A 55 -1.97 -10.44 -23.08
C TRP A 55 -3.21 -11.01 -22.42
N LEU A 56 -3.93 -11.90 -23.13
CA LEU A 56 -5.11 -12.60 -22.64
C LEU A 56 -4.79 -13.77 -21.70
N ARG A 57 -3.52 -14.17 -21.56
CA ARG A 57 -3.15 -15.25 -20.62
C ARG A 57 -3.46 -14.82 -19.19
N PRO A 58 -4.27 -15.61 -18.45
CA PRO A 58 -4.62 -15.27 -17.08
C PRO A 58 -3.39 -15.37 -16.17
N ARG A 59 -3.30 -14.44 -15.22
CA ARG A 59 -2.30 -14.36 -14.16
C ARG A 59 -2.93 -14.73 -12.83
N ALA A 60 -2.09 -15.10 -11.87
CA ALA A 60 -2.53 -15.64 -10.58
C ALA A 60 -3.52 -14.75 -9.79
N LEU A 61 -3.57 -13.42 -10.04
CA LEU A 61 -4.45 -12.48 -9.33
C LEU A 61 -5.40 -11.68 -10.25
N ASP A 62 -5.51 -12.05 -11.53
CA ASP A 62 -6.39 -11.32 -12.46
C ASP A 62 -7.85 -11.36 -12.02
N GLY A 63 -8.33 -12.53 -11.59
CA GLY A 63 -9.72 -12.73 -11.18
C GLY A 63 -10.10 -11.84 -10.00
N GLU A 64 -9.21 -11.69 -9.02
CA GLU A 64 -9.45 -10.84 -7.85
C GLU A 64 -9.43 -9.35 -8.19
N VAL A 65 -8.53 -8.93 -9.09
CA VAL A 65 -8.48 -7.53 -9.56
C VAL A 65 -9.74 -7.20 -10.38
N LEU A 66 -10.22 -8.13 -11.20
CA LEU A 66 -11.50 -7.99 -11.90
C LEU A 66 -12.69 -7.99 -10.92
N ALA A 67 -12.69 -8.85 -9.90
CA ALA A 67 -13.73 -8.85 -8.88
C ALA A 67 -13.78 -7.52 -8.13
N LEU A 68 -12.62 -6.93 -7.81
CA LEU A 68 -12.55 -5.60 -7.19
C LEU A 68 -13.13 -4.51 -8.10
N LEU A 69 -12.84 -4.55 -9.41
CA LEU A 69 -13.42 -3.64 -10.39
C LEU A 69 -14.94 -3.78 -10.47
N LEU A 70 -15.45 -5.00 -10.53
CA LEU A 70 -16.88 -5.29 -10.60
C LEU A 70 -17.61 -4.85 -9.33
N LEU A 71 -17.05 -5.14 -8.15
CA LEU A 71 -17.61 -4.69 -6.87
C LEU A 71 -17.59 -3.16 -6.77
N GLY A 72 -16.51 -2.50 -7.20
CA GLY A 72 -16.43 -1.04 -7.24
C GLY A 72 -17.44 -0.42 -8.19
N ALA A 73 -17.65 -1.01 -9.36
CA ALA A 73 -18.64 -0.55 -10.34
C ALA A 73 -20.07 -0.77 -9.83
N LEU A 74 -20.33 -1.90 -9.16
CA LEU A 74 -21.61 -2.18 -8.51
C LEU A 74 -21.88 -1.18 -7.38
N ALA A 75 -20.88 -0.92 -6.53
CA ALA A 75 -20.97 0.07 -5.46
C ALA A 75 -21.24 1.47 -6.03
N LEU A 76 -20.65 1.85 -7.17
CA LEU A 76 -20.93 3.13 -7.82
C LEU A 76 -22.36 3.20 -8.39
N ALA A 77 -22.85 2.10 -8.98
CA ALA A 77 -24.16 2.06 -9.64
C ALA A 77 -25.36 2.19 -8.69
N ILE A 78 -25.18 1.83 -7.41
CA ILE A 78 -26.27 1.77 -6.44
C ILE A 78 -26.36 3.06 -5.58
N GLN A 79 -25.38 3.96 -5.69
CA GLN A 79 -25.24 5.09 -4.75
C GLN A 79 -25.86 6.39 -5.28
N PRO A 80 -26.51 7.19 -4.41
CA PRO A 80 -27.15 8.45 -4.81
C PRO A 80 -26.15 9.56 -5.17
N TRP A 81 -24.94 9.53 -4.61
CA TRP A 81 -23.94 10.62 -4.70
C TRP A 81 -22.85 10.34 -5.74
N LEU A 82 -23.22 10.34 -7.02
CA LEU A 82 -22.36 9.87 -8.12
C LEU A 82 -21.04 10.65 -8.31
N GLY A 83 -20.96 11.92 -7.89
CA GLY A 83 -19.82 12.79 -8.18
C GLY A 83 -18.52 12.40 -7.46
N ASP A 84 -18.58 12.25 -6.14
CA ASP A 84 -17.42 11.97 -5.30
C ASP A 84 -17.05 10.48 -5.35
N SER A 85 -18.04 9.58 -5.26
CA SER A 85 -17.86 8.13 -5.44
C SER A 85 -17.26 7.78 -6.81
N GLY A 86 -17.62 8.50 -7.87
CA GLY A 86 -17.05 8.30 -9.21
C GLY A 86 -15.56 8.63 -9.29
N ARG A 87 -15.11 9.69 -8.60
CA ARG A 87 -13.68 10.02 -8.52
C ARG A 87 -12.90 8.96 -7.74
N VAL A 88 -13.44 8.48 -6.63
CA VAL A 88 -12.81 7.42 -5.82
C VAL A 88 -12.75 6.12 -6.60
N PHE A 89 -13.84 5.69 -7.23
CA PHE A 89 -13.84 4.51 -8.12
C PHE A 89 -12.73 4.60 -9.17
N ARG A 90 -12.63 5.75 -9.85
CA ARG A 90 -11.61 5.96 -10.89
C ARG A 90 -10.18 5.84 -10.33
N ARG A 91 -9.87 6.59 -9.26
CA ARG A 91 -8.50 6.77 -8.75
C ARG A 91 -8.00 5.64 -7.83
N VAL A 92 -8.90 4.93 -7.17
CA VAL A 92 -8.55 3.93 -6.14
C VAL A 92 -8.81 2.50 -6.62
N ILE A 93 -9.66 2.32 -7.63
CA ILE A 93 -10.02 0.99 -8.15
C ILE A 93 -9.62 0.88 -9.63
N ALA A 94 -10.16 1.72 -10.51
CA ALA A 94 -9.98 1.58 -11.96
C ALA A 94 -8.54 1.82 -12.44
N GLU A 95 -7.95 2.95 -12.09
CA GLU A 95 -6.58 3.31 -12.47
C GLU A 95 -5.53 2.35 -11.86
N PRO A 96 -5.59 1.98 -10.56
CA PRO A 96 -4.69 0.97 -10.00
C PRO A 96 -4.85 -0.42 -10.62
N ALA A 97 -6.07 -0.86 -10.95
CA ALA A 97 -6.28 -2.12 -11.64
C ALA A 97 -5.69 -2.10 -13.05
N LEU A 98 -5.87 -1.01 -13.79
CA LEU A 98 -5.22 -0.80 -15.08
C LEU A 98 -3.69 -0.89 -14.95
N PHE A 99 -3.13 -0.24 -13.93
CA PHE A 99 -1.71 -0.33 -13.60
C PHE A 99 -1.26 -1.78 -13.34
N TYR A 100 -2.03 -2.56 -12.56
CA TYR A 100 -1.76 -3.99 -12.35
C TYR A 100 -1.67 -4.76 -13.67
N PHE A 101 -2.63 -4.56 -14.57
CA PHE A 101 -2.63 -5.22 -15.88
C PHE A 101 -1.44 -4.79 -16.73
N VAL A 102 -1.12 -3.49 -16.78
CA VAL A 102 0.04 -2.99 -17.51
C VAL A 102 1.34 -3.61 -16.99
N VAL A 103 1.56 -3.64 -15.67
CA VAL A 103 2.77 -4.22 -15.07
C VAL A 103 2.87 -5.72 -15.38
N THR A 104 1.83 -6.50 -15.11
CA THR A 104 1.85 -7.97 -15.29
C THR A 104 2.02 -8.40 -16.76
N ARG A 105 1.58 -7.57 -17.72
CA ARG A 105 1.72 -7.86 -19.16
C ARG A 105 2.97 -7.29 -19.82
N THR A 106 3.73 -6.45 -19.12
CA THR A 106 4.95 -5.84 -19.69
C THR A 106 6.23 -6.26 -18.98
N ILE A 107 6.12 -6.71 -17.72
CA ILE A 107 7.23 -7.07 -16.85
C ILE A 107 7.26 -8.59 -16.63
N HIS A 108 8.16 -9.28 -17.34
CA HIS A 108 8.21 -10.75 -17.34
C HIS A 108 9.47 -11.34 -16.71
N ASP A 109 10.57 -10.61 -16.70
CA ASP A 109 11.86 -11.07 -16.17
C ASP A 109 12.20 -10.42 -14.81
N ASP A 110 13.06 -11.09 -14.05
CA ASP A 110 13.42 -10.66 -12.69
C ASP A 110 14.25 -9.37 -12.66
N ALA A 111 15.01 -9.07 -13.72
CA ALA A 111 15.74 -7.80 -13.79
C ALA A 111 14.76 -6.63 -13.89
N ARG A 112 13.72 -6.74 -14.72
CA ARG A 112 12.67 -5.71 -14.82
C ARG A 112 11.81 -5.63 -13.56
N ARG A 113 11.50 -6.74 -12.89
CA ARG A 113 10.80 -6.70 -11.58
C ARG A 113 11.59 -5.92 -10.55
N ARG A 114 12.91 -6.17 -10.46
CA ARG A 114 13.80 -5.41 -9.58
C ARG A 114 13.86 -3.94 -9.98
N LEU A 115 13.93 -3.61 -11.28
CA LEU A 115 13.93 -2.23 -11.76
C LEU A 115 12.67 -1.45 -11.35
N VAL A 116 11.51 -2.09 -11.46
CA VAL A 116 10.20 -1.53 -11.03
C VAL A 116 10.21 -1.27 -9.52
N VAL A 117 10.73 -2.20 -8.72
CA VAL A 117 10.90 -1.98 -7.27
C VAL A 117 11.91 -0.87 -7.00
N SER A 118 13.04 -0.81 -7.71
CA SER A 118 14.03 0.26 -7.55
C SER A 118 13.42 1.64 -7.85
N ALA A 119 12.55 1.77 -8.85
CA ALA A 119 11.83 3.01 -9.10
C ALA A 119 10.96 3.43 -7.91
N LEU A 120 10.24 2.48 -7.31
CA LEU A 120 9.47 2.75 -6.08
C LEU A 120 10.40 3.19 -4.94
N LEU A 121 11.53 2.51 -4.75
CA LEU A 121 12.48 2.84 -3.68
C LEU A 121 13.09 4.21 -3.85
N VAL A 122 13.35 4.66 -5.08
CA VAL A 122 13.81 6.03 -5.37
C VAL A 122 12.72 7.03 -4.96
N GLY A 123 11.47 6.80 -5.34
CA GLY A 123 10.34 7.63 -4.92
C GLY A 123 10.17 7.69 -3.40
N ALA A 124 10.21 6.53 -2.74
CA ALA A 124 10.08 6.41 -1.29
C ALA A 124 11.25 7.08 -0.56
N ALA A 125 12.48 6.95 -1.06
CA ALA A 125 13.65 7.63 -0.51
C ALA A 125 13.55 9.15 -0.66
N ALA A 126 13.03 9.65 -1.79
CA ALA A 126 12.77 11.08 -1.97
C ALA A 126 11.69 11.58 -1.00
N ALA A 127 10.61 10.83 -0.80
CA ALA A 127 9.57 11.14 0.19
C ALA A 127 10.12 11.13 1.63
N ALA A 128 10.98 10.17 1.95
CA ALA A 128 11.68 10.05 3.23
C ALA A 128 12.62 11.23 3.48
N LEU A 129 13.43 11.61 2.47
CA LEU A 129 14.30 12.79 2.52
C LEU A 129 13.50 14.08 2.71
N HIS A 130 12.34 14.21 2.05
CA HIS A 130 11.43 15.33 2.29
C HIS A 130 10.94 15.35 3.75
N GLY A 131 10.59 14.19 4.32
CA GLY A 131 10.23 14.08 5.74
C GLY A 131 11.38 14.47 6.68
N ILE A 132 12.60 13.99 6.42
CA ILE A 132 13.79 14.37 7.20
C ILE A 132 14.07 15.88 7.06
N ALA A 133 13.88 16.46 5.86
CA ALA A 133 14.01 17.89 5.66
C ALA A 133 13.02 18.69 6.53
N GLN A 134 11.78 18.22 6.71
CA GLN A 134 10.78 18.88 7.58
C GLN A 134 11.28 19.05 9.01
N ILE A 135 11.93 18.02 9.59
CA ILE A 135 12.46 18.11 10.97
C ILE A 135 13.77 18.91 11.04
N VAL A 136 14.62 18.85 10.01
CA VAL A 136 15.88 19.61 9.99
C VAL A 136 15.64 21.11 9.79
N PHE A 137 14.74 21.48 8.90
CA PHE A 137 14.44 22.88 8.54
C PHE A 137 13.17 23.43 9.20
N GLN A 138 12.50 22.64 10.04
CA GLN A 138 11.37 23.07 10.87
C GLN A 138 10.20 23.64 10.06
N PHE A 139 9.78 22.93 9.01
CA PHE A 139 8.62 23.30 8.19
C PHE A 139 7.62 22.15 8.08
N ASP A 140 6.33 22.47 7.92
CA ASP A 140 5.25 21.51 7.66
C ASP A 140 5.16 20.31 8.63
N LEU A 141 5.66 20.47 9.86
CA LEU A 141 5.62 19.46 10.92
C LEU A 141 4.21 19.33 11.50
N ILE A 142 3.82 18.10 11.81
CA ILE A 142 2.57 17.83 12.53
C ILE A 142 2.90 17.67 14.01
N THR A 143 2.27 18.49 14.84
CA THR A 143 2.33 18.35 16.29
C THR A 143 1.23 17.41 16.73
N ALA A 144 1.60 16.28 17.32
CA ALA A 144 0.66 15.36 17.95
C ALA A 144 1.24 14.86 19.27
N GLU A 145 0.42 14.84 20.31
CA GLU A 145 0.79 14.32 21.65
C GLU A 145 2.10 14.95 22.15
N GLY A 146 2.23 16.28 21.97
CA GLY A 146 3.37 17.05 22.48
C GLY A 146 4.67 16.90 21.71
N SER A 147 4.71 16.29 20.51
CA SER A 147 5.94 16.39 19.69
C SER A 147 5.74 16.36 18.18
N TRP A 148 6.82 16.70 17.48
CA TRP A 148 6.86 16.83 16.03
C TRP A 148 6.93 15.49 15.33
N ARG A 149 6.12 15.36 14.28
CA ARG A 149 6.04 14.19 13.40
C ARG A 149 6.25 14.65 11.97
N VAL A 150 7.03 13.89 11.21
CA VAL A 150 7.23 14.17 9.78
C VAL A 150 6.15 13.49 8.95
N ARG A 151 5.64 14.20 7.96
CA ARG A 151 4.59 13.70 7.03
C ARG A 151 5.10 13.54 5.60
N GLY A 152 6.34 13.97 5.33
CA GLY A 152 6.87 13.97 3.97
C GLY A 152 5.95 14.77 3.05
N PRO A 153 5.69 14.30 1.82
CA PRO A 153 4.77 14.96 0.90
C PRO A 153 3.28 14.72 1.22
N TYR A 154 2.94 13.97 2.28
CA TYR A 154 1.56 13.56 2.59
C TYR A 154 0.87 14.49 3.57
N LEU A 155 -0.45 14.35 3.74
CA LEU A 155 -1.23 15.11 4.72
C LEU A 155 -1.07 14.58 6.16
N SER A 156 -0.74 13.28 6.33
CA SER A 156 -0.56 12.65 7.64
C SER A 156 0.76 11.87 7.73
N PRO A 157 1.44 11.88 8.89
CA PRO A 157 2.59 11.01 9.16
C PRO A 157 2.31 9.52 8.93
N ASN A 158 1.07 9.08 9.18
CA ASN A 158 0.70 7.68 8.96
C ASN A 158 0.68 7.30 7.47
N ASN A 159 0.37 8.24 6.56
CA ASN A 159 0.41 7.97 5.12
C ASN A 159 1.85 7.79 4.61
N LEU A 160 2.78 8.63 5.09
CA LEU A 160 4.20 8.41 4.83
C LEU A 160 4.64 7.03 5.35
N ALA A 161 4.25 6.71 6.58
CA ALA A 161 4.61 5.45 7.22
C ALA A 161 4.09 4.21 6.48
N LEU A 162 2.88 4.28 5.91
CA LEU A 162 2.28 3.25 5.05
C LEU A 162 3.08 3.01 3.75
N VAL A 163 3.77 4.01 3.24
CA VAL A 163 4.66 3.82 2.07
C VAL A 163 6.00 3.25 2.50
N LEU A 164 6.56 3.76 3.59
CA LEU A 164 7.87 3.34 4.09
C LEU A 164 7.87 1.88 4.60
N ASP A 165 6.80 1.44 5.28
CA ASP A 165 6.71 0.09 5.85
C ASP A 165 6.76 -1.02 4.78
N ARG A 166 6.32 -0.73 3.56
CA ARG A 166 6.40 -1.61 2.38
C ARG A 166 7.71 -1.44 1.64
N ALA A 167 8.21 -0.21 1.53
CA ALA A 167 9.47 0.09 0.86
C ALA A 167 10.67 -0.58 1.57
N ILE A 168 10.69 -0.59 2.90
CA ILE A 168 11.77 -1.16 3.71
C ILE A 168 12.02 -2.67 3.41
N PRO A 169 11.03 -3.58 3.56
CA PRO A 169 11.23 -4.99 3.24
C PRO A 169 11.51 -5.23 1.74
N LEU A 170 10.98 -4.39 0.83
CA LEU A 170 11.34 -4.43 -0.59
C LEU A 170 12.81 -4.07 -0.81
N ALA A 171 13.32 -3.02 -0.15
CA ALA A 171 14.72 -2.60 -0.24
C ALA A 171 15.66 -3.73 0.19
N VAL A 172 15.36 -4.35 1.34
CA VAL A 172 16.10 -5.54 1.81
C VAL A 172 15.98 -6.69 0.81
N GLY A 173 14.78 -6.93 0.25
CA GLY A 173 14.54 -7.98 -0.74
C GLY A 173 15.24 -7.77 -2.09
N THR A 174 15.54 -6.53 -2.46
CA THR A 174 16.16 -6.22 -3.75
C THR A 174 17.67 -6.50 -3.83
N VAL A 175 18.32 -6.92 -2.73
CA VAL A 175 19.76 -7.21 -2.56
C VAL A 175 20.59 -6.95 -3.82
N GLY A 176 21.32 -5.84 -3.82
CA GLY A 176 22.31 -5.53 -4.83
C GLY A 176 22.82 -4.10 -4.77
N GLY A 177 24.12 -3.93 -4.59
CA GLY A 177 24.82 -2.66 -4.74
C GLY A 177 25.02 -1.89 -3.43
N PRO A 178 26.12 -1.12 -3.30
CA PRO A 178 26.44 -0.35 -2.09
C PRO A 178 25.43 0.76 -1.77
N LEU A 179 24.66 1.23 -2.77
CA LEU A 179 23.67 2.30 -2.63
C LEU A 179 22.38 1.88 -1.91
N VAL A 180 22.15 0.58 -1.69
CA VAL A 180 20.96 0.08 -0.97
C VAL A 180 21.02 0.44 0.51
N TRP A 181 22.21 0.45 1.14
CA TRP A 181 22.34 0.69 2.57
C TRP A 181 22.06 2.14 2.98
N PRO A 182 22.59 3.17 2.28
CA PRO A 182 22.21 4.56 2.55
C PRO A 182 20.71 4.79 2.31
N GLY A 183 20.14 4.23 1.24
CA GLY A 183 18.71 4.30 0.97
C GLY A 183 17.87 3.68 2.09
N LEU A 184 18.23 2.48 2.54
CA LEU A 184 17.56 1.80 3.65
C LEU A 184 17.66 2.59 4.96
N ALA A 185 18.81 3.19 5.26
CA ALA A 185 19.00 4.04 6.43
C ALA A 185 18.09 5.27 6.39
N ILE A 186 17.98 5.92 5.22
CA ILE A 186 17.06 7.05 4.99
C ILE A 186 15.60 6.62 5.24
N LEU A 187 15.18 5.48 4.68
CA LEU A 187 13.82 4.96 4.86
C LEU A 187 13.51 4.66 6.34
N LEU A 188 14.44 4.00 7.05
CA LEU A 188 14.28 3.68 8.47
C LEU A 188 14.25 4.94 9.35
N ALA A 189 15.13 5.91 9.08
CA ALA A 189 15.17 7.17 9.81
C ALA A 189 13.86 7.96 9.63
N ALA A 190 13.38 8.10 8.39
CA ALA A 190 12.11 8.77 8.14
C ALA A 190 10.93 8.01 8.76
N GLN A 191 10.95 6.66 8.73
CA GLN A 191 9.90 5.83 9.33
C GLN A 191 9.80 6.10 10.83
N GLU A 192 10.94 6.20 11.51
CA GLU A 192 11.00 6.52 12.93
C GLU A 192 10.43 7.92 13.22
N LEU A 193 10.81 8.92 12.42
CA LEU A 193 10.34 10.29 12.56
C LEU A 193 8.82 10.46 12.29
N THR A 194 8.16 9.47 11.67
CA THR A 194 6.69 9.49 11.53
C THR A 194 5.98 9.27 12.86
N LEU A 195 6.64 8.61 13.82
CA LEU A 195 6.09 8.17 15.09
C LEU A 195 4.74 7.46 14.94
N SER A 196 4.63 6.65 13.88
CA SER A 196 3.43 5.89 13.57
C SER A 196 3.53 4.48 14.14
N ILE A 197 2.70 4.16 15.14
CA ILE A 197 2.61 2.80 15.72
C ILE A 197 2.35 1.75 14.63
N GLY A 198 1.44 2.05 13.70
CA GLY A 198 1.14 1.18 12.57
C GLY A 198 2.35 1.01 11.64
N GLY A 199 3.11 2.09 11.39
CA GLY A 199 4.36 2.05 10.63
C GLY A 199 5.41 1.17 11.27
N TRP A 200 5.60 1.28 12.59
CA TRP A 200 6.53 0.45 13.36
C TRP A 200 6.14 -1.03 13.35
N LEU A 201 4.88 -1.33 13.66
CA LEU A 201 4.37 -2.71 13.64
C LEU A 201 4.44 -3.32 12.23
N GLY A 202 4.02 -2.57 11.21
CA GLY A 202 4.10 -2.97 9.81
C GLY A 202 5.54 -3.28 9.39
N THR A 203 6.46 -2.35 9.65
CA THR A 203 7.89 -2.53 9.34
C THR A 203 8.48 -3.74 10.07
N GLY A 204 8.18 -3.89 11.36
CA GLY A 204 8.66 -5.01 12.18
C GLY A 204 8.17 -6.37 11.66
N VAL A 205 6.87 -6.50 11.36
CA VAL A 205 6.32 -7.73 10.78
C VAL A 205 6.90 -8.00 9.39
N GLY A 206 7.00 -6.98 8.54
CA GLY A 206 7.58 -7.11 7.21
C GLY A 206 9.03 -7.59 7.22
N LEU A 207 9.88 -6.99 8.07
CA LEU A 207 11.26 -7.42 8.26
C LEU A 207 11.36 -8.80 8.91
N ALA A 208 10.47 -9.16 9.83
CA ALA A 208 10.42 -10.51 10.41
C ALA A 208 10.13 -11.57 9.34
N VAL A 209 9.20 -11.32 8.41
CA VAL A 209 8.93 -12.21 7.26
C VAL A 209 10.18 -12.38 6.39
N VAL A 210 10.89 -11.28 6.09
CA VAL A 210 12.15 -11.34 5.34
C VAL A 210 13.20 -12.15 6.09
N ALA A 211 13.39 -11.87 7.39
CA ALA A 211 14.38 -12.52 8.26
C ALA A 211 14.12 -14.03 8.43
N LEU A 212 12.88 -14.46 8.62
CA LEU A 212 12.49 -15.87 8.72
C LEU A 212 12.86 -16.68 7.47
N GLY A 213 13.04 -16.02 6.33
CA GLY A 213 13.50 -16.65 5.09
C GLY A 213 15.02 -16.92 5.02
N PHE A 214 15.83 -16.29 5.89
CA PHE A 214 17.31 -16.38 5.89
C PHE A 214 17.90 -16.99 7.16
N LEU A 215 17.35 -16.58 8.29
CA LEU A 215 17.91 -16.82 9.59
C LEU A 215 17.27 -18.06 10.19
N ARG A 216 18.03 -18.85 10.97
CA ARG A 216 17.41 -19.86 11.84
C ARG A 216 16.33 -19.15 12.66
N ARG A 217 15.15 -19.78 12.82
CA ARG A 217 13.95 -19.22 13.49
C ARG A 217 14.29 -18.38 14.73
N ARG A 218 15.25 -18.82 15.55
CA ARG A 218 15.76 -18.10 16.74
C ARG A 218 16.31 -16.69 16.47
N TYR A 219 17.02 -16.45 15.38
CA TYR A 219 17.60 -15.13 15.07
C TYR A 219 16.60 -14.19 14.39
N ALA A 220 15.61 -14.74 13.67
CA ALA A 220 14.49 -13.93 13.18
C ALA A 220 13.61 -13.45 14.35
N ILE A 221 13.38 -14.32 15.35
CA ILE A 221 12.75 -13.94 16.62
C ILE A 221 13.61 -12.91 17.37
N ALA A 222 14.92 -13.10 17.43
CA ALA A 222 15.83 -12.13 18.07
C ALA A 222 15.85 -10.76 17.36
N LEU A 223 15.75 -10.72 16.03
CA LEU A 223 15.70 -9.47 15.26
C LEU A 223 14.34 -8.76 15.42
N ALA A 224 13.25 -9.52 15.42
CA ALA A 224 11.93 -8.98 15.76
C ALA A 224 11.91 -8.43 17.20
N PHE A 225 12.51 -9.17 18.14
CA PHE A 225 12.68 -8.74 19.52
C PHE A 225 13.58 -7.50 19.63
N ALA A 226 14.69 -7.43 18.88
CA ALA A 226 15.54 -6.25 18.83
C ALA A 226 14.82 -5.02 18.24
N GLY A 227 13.96 -5.21 17.25
CA GLY A 227 13.08 -4.15 16.73
C GLY A 227 12.08 -3.67 17.78
N VAL A 228 11.49 -4.59 18.55
CA VAL A 228 10.65 -4.26 19.71
C VAL A 228 11.45 -3.57 20.82
N VAL A 229 12.70 -3.98 21.07
CA VAL A 229 13.58 -3.33 22.06
C VAL A 229 14.01 -1.94 21.60
N ALA A 230 14.23 -1.72 20.31
CA ALA A 230 14.49 -0.40 19.76
C ALA A 230 13.26 0.51 19.88
N LEU A 231 12.07 -0.04 19.60
CA LEU A 231 10.78 0.61 19.83
C LEU A 231 10.58 0.98 21.31
N ILE A 232 10.96 0.07 22.22
CA ILE A 232 10.97 0.30 23.66
C ILE A 232 12.05 1.33 24.02
N GLY A 233 13.21 1.36 23.38
CA GLY A 233 14.25 2.38 23.61
C GLY A 233 13.77 3.78 23.26
N VAL A 234 13.01 3.92 22.17
CA VAL A 234 12.31 5.16 21.81
C VAL A 234 11.22 5.49 22.84
N ALA A 235 10.48 4.47 23.29
CA ALA A 235 9.49 4.62 24.36
C ALA A 235 10.12 5.07 25.68
N LEU A 236 11.29 4.57 26.04
CA LEU A 236 12.01 4.93 27.27
C LEU A 236 12.63 6.33 27.19
N ALA A 237 12.92 6.84 25.98
CA ALA A 237 13.32 8.23 25.78
C ALA A 237 12.14 9.21 25.94
N SER A 238 10.89 8.74 25.93
CA SER A 238 9.68 9.54 26.15
C SER A 238 8.54 8.67 26.73
N PRO A 239 8.64 8.20 27.99
CA PRO A 239 7.77 7.16 28.55
C PRO A 239 6.30 7.58 28.66
N GLU A 240 6.05 8.83 29.05
CA GLU A 240 4.69 9.37 29.21
C GLU A 240 3.92 9.39 27.87
N ARG A 241 4.66 9.60 26.78
CA ARG A 241 4.16 9.70 25.41
C ARG A 241 3.74 8.37 24.82
N VAL A 242 4.56 7.32 25.02
CA VAL A 242 4.22 5.98 24.54
C VAL A 242 3.08 5.40 25.38
N LEU A 243 3.07 5.66 26.69
CA LEU A 243 1.96 5.25 27.55
C LEU A 243 0.64 5.90 27.12
N ASP A 244 0.63 7.18 26.75
CA ASP A 244 -0.58 7.85 26.22
C ASP A 244 -1.01 7.32 24.85
N GLN A 245 -0.06 6.97 23.97
CA GLN A 245 -0.37 6.34 22.69
C GLN A 245 -1.03 4.97 22.83
N PHE A 246 -0.67 4.20 23.86
CA PHE A 246 -1.23 2.87 24.11
C PHE A 246 -2.38 2.88 25.13
N ALA A 247 -2.64 4.00 25.79
CA ALA A 247 -3.79 4.14 26.67
C ALA A 247 -5.09 4.06 25.85
N VAL A 248 -6.05 3.28 26.32
CA VAL A 248 -7.39 3.18 25.72
C VAL A 248 -8.31 4.14 26.46
N ARG A 249 -8.21 5.43 26.14
CA ARG A 249 -9.06 6.49 26.69
C ARG A 249 -9.62 7.34 25.55
N GLY A 250 -10.85 7.83 25.66
CA GLY A 250 -11.55 8.55 24.59
C GLY A 250 -10.84 9.82 24.08
N ASP A 251 -9.85 10.32 24.80
CA ASP A 251 -9.02 11.48 24.47
C ASP A 251 -7.70 11.15 23.74
N THR A 252 -7.35 9.87 23.61
CA THR A 252 -6.11 9.37 22.99
C THR A 252 -6.34 8.86 21.56
N THR A 253 -5.28 8.83 20.75
CA THR A 253 -5.34 8.30 19.37
C THR A 253 -5.87 6.85 19.32
N THR A 254 -5.46 5.99 20.26
CA THR A 254 -5.88 4.59 20.29
C THR A 254 -7.31 4.43 20.79
N GLY A 255 -7.74 5.19 21.79
CA GLY A 255 -9.13 5.18 22.24
C GLY A 255 -10.09 5.71 21.18
N ILE A 256 -9.76 6.79 20.47
CA ILE A 256 -10.56 7.30 19.35
C ILE A 256 -10.72 6.25 18.25
N ARG A 257 -9.65 5.52 17.90
CA ARG A 257 -9.75 4.40 16.93
C ARG A 257 -10.68 3.29 17.41
N ALA A 258 -10.66 2.94 18.70
CA ALA A 258 -11.56 1.94 19.24
C ALA A 258 -13.04 2.38 19.12
N LEU A 259 -13.35 3.64 19.44
CA LEU A 259 -14.68 4.22 19.28
C LEU A 259 -15.10 4.30 17.79
N LEU A 260 -14.17 4.65 16.91
CA LEU A 260 -14.38 4.66 15.47
C LEU A 260 -14.71 3.25 14.95
N TRP A 261 -14.01 2.22 15.40
CA TRP A 261 -14.29 0.83 14.99
C TRP A 261 -15.65 0.34 15.49
N GLN A 262 -16.05 0.73 16.71
CA GLN A 262 -17.41 0.44 17.20
C GLN A 262 -18.47 1.11 16.31
N SER A 263 -18.26 2.38 15.98
CA SER A 263 -19.15 3.14 15.08
C SER A 263 -19.23 2.50 13.69
N SER A 264 -18.07 2.11 13.15
CA SER A 264 -17.92 1.47 11.85
C SER A 264 -18.55 0.08 11.80
N LEU A 265 -18.44 -0.69 12.88
CA LEU A 265 -19.06 -2.00 12.98
C LEU A 265 -20.59 -1.88 13.04
N ARG A 266 -21.13 -0.93 13.81
CA ARG A 266 -22.59 -0.64 13.82
C ARG A 266 -23.08 -0.27 12.42
N MET A 267 -22.37 0.64 11.75
CA MET A 267 -22.65 1.04 10.37
C MET A 267 -22.63 -0.15 9.40
N ALA A 268 -21.66 -1.06 9.54
CA ALA A 268 -21.55 -2.25 8.71
C ALA A 268 -22.68 -3.26 8.99
N LEU A 269 -23.11 -3.38 10.24
CA LEU A 269 -24.23 -4.26 10.62
C LEU A 269 -25.59 -3.72 10.16
N ASP A 270 -25.75 -2.39 10.11
CA ASP A 270 -26.96 -1.74 9.57
C ASP A 270 -26.99 -1.74 8.03
N HIS A 271 -25.81 -1.78 7.38
CA HIS A 271 -25.65 -1.81 5.92
C HIS A 271 -24.83 -3.03 5.42
N PRO A 272 -25.20 -4.28 5.73
CA PRO A 272 -24.30 -5.43 5.60
C PRO A 272 -24.01 -5.83 4.16
N VAL A 273 -25.01 -5.78 3.27
CA VAL A 273 -24.88 -6.31 1.91
C VAL A 273 -24.09 -5.38 1.02
N LEU A 274 -24.47 -4.10 0.98
CA LEU A 274 -23.93 -3.10 0.05
C LEU A 274 -22.94 -2.14 0.70
N GLY A 275 -22.84 -2.13 2.03
CA GLY A 275 -22.12 -1.10 2.75
C GLY A 275 -22.78 0.27 2.58
N VAL A 276 -22.03 1.31 2.91
CA VAL A 276 -22.43 2.70 2.70
C VAL A 276 -21.94 3.25 1.35
N GLY A 277 -21.06 2.51 0.66
CA GLY A 277 -20.55 2.85 -0.66
C GLY A 277 -19.28 3.70 -0.63
N LEU A 278 -18.64 3.81 -1.81
CA LEU A 278 -17.38 4.53 -1.97
C LEU A 278 -17.53 6.02 -1.62
N ASP A 279 -16.65 6.53 -0.76
CA ASP A 279 -16.58 7.93 -0.34
C ASP A 279 -17.78 8.45 0.48
N ASN A 280 -18.65 7.57 0.99
CA ASN A 280 -19.84 7.97 1.74
C ASN A 280 -19.68 7.93 3.27
N PHE A 281 -18.59 7.36 3.79
CA PHE A 281 -18.39 7.16 5.23
C PHE A 281 -18.56 8.46 6.03
N LEU A 282 -17.91 9.55 5.60
CA LEU A 282 -18.00 10.84 6.29
C LEU A 282 -19.44 11.38 6.33
N GLY A 283 -20.21 11.13 5.27
CA GLY A 283 -21.59 11.58 5.14
C GLY A 283 -22.56 10.93 6.13
N VAL A 284 -22.23 9.74 6.64
CA VAL A 284 -23.04 9.01 7.64
C VAL A 284 -22.40 9.02 9.03
N TYR A 285 -21.10 9.22 9.12
CA TYR A 285 -20.37 9.27 10.37
C TYR A 285 -20.58 10.60 11.11
N SER A 286 -20.39 11.73 10.43
CA SER A 286 -20.29 13.05 11.07
C SER A 286 -21.64 13.63 11.48
N PRO A 287 -21.76 14.21 12.69
CA PRO A 287 -22.97 14.92 13.12
C PRO A 287 -23.29 16.16 12.29
N GLU A 288 -22.31 16.72 11.58
CA GLU A 288 -22.52 17.87 10.69
C GLU A 288 -23.11 17.48 9.33
N ARG A 289 -23.04 16.19 8.96
CA ARG A 289 -23.45 15.71 7.63
C ARG A 289 -24.63 14.74 7.65
N ALA A 290 -24.90 14.11 8.79
CA ALA A 290 -25.97 13.15 8.97
C ALA A 290 -26.98 13.63 10.01
N GLU A 291 -28.27 13.48 9.70
CA GLU A 291 -29.35 13.68 10.70
C GLU A 291 -29.28 12.67 11.85
N ARG A 292 -28.79 11.45 11.56
CA ARG A 292 -28.58 10.36 12.52
C ARG A 292 -27.14 9.84 12.38
N PRO A 293 -26.16 10.54 12.96
CA PRO A 293 -24.75 10.20 12.79
C PRO A 293 -24.38 8.91 13.53
N TYR A 294 -23.48 8.13 12.94
CA TYR A 294 -22.90 6.95 13.60
C TYR A 294 -21.77 7.28 14.57
N MET A 295 -21.22 8.51 14.55
CA MET A 295 -20.13 8.91 15.43
C MET A 295 -20.46 8.68 16.90
N HIS A 296 -19.57 7.97 17.60
CA HIS A 296 -19.67 7.81 19.05
C HIS A 296 -19.58 9.18 19.76
N PRO A 297 -20.41 9.48 20.77
CA PRO A 297 -20.39 10.79 21.45
C PRO A 297 -19.01 11.18 22.03
N GLU A 298 -18.26 10.20 22.54
CA GLU A 298 -16.90 10.42 23.05
C GLU A 298 -15.84 10.66 21.96
N ALA A 299 -16.15 10.42 20.68
CA ALA A 299 -15.25 10.66 19.55
C ALA A 299 -15.35 12.08 18.97
N TRP A 300 -15.97 13.02 19.70
CA TRP A 300 -16.26 14.39 19.25
C TRP A 300 -15.04 15.20 18.78
N ARG A 301 -13.82 14.80 19.18
CA ARG A 301 -12.57 15.47 18.78
C ARG A 301 -12.19 15.22 17.32
N GLU A 302 -12.71 14.15 16.71
CA GLU A 302 -12.40 13.75 15.34
C GLU A 302 -13.72 13.55 14.54
N PRO A 303 -14.54 14.61 14.36
CA PRO A 303 -15.85 14.50 13.71
C PRO A 303 -15.75 14.38 12.18
N ASN A 304 -14.55 14.61 11.62
CA ASN A 304 -14.31 14.70 10.19
C ASN A 304 -13.58 13.48 9.59
N LEU A 305 -13.63 12.34 10.30
CA LEU A 305 -13.05 11.10 9.80
C LEU A 305 -13.84 10.55 8.62
N SER A 306 -13.14 10.26 7.52
CA SER A 306 -13.73 9.81 6.26
C SER A 306 -13.56 8.32 5.97
N HIS A 307 -13.00 7.56 6.91
CA HIS A 307 -12.80 6.11 6.79
C HIS A 307 -12.56 5.46 8.16
N PRO A 308 -12.79 4.15 8.30
CA PRO A 308 -12.77 3.46 9.59
C PRO A 308 -11.36 3.18 10.15
N HIS A 309 -10.28 3.57 9.47
CA HIS A 309 -8.89 3.24 9.86
C HIS A 309 -8.69 1.73 10.11
N ASN A 310 -9.32 0.89 9.29
CA ASN A 310 -9.14 -0.56 9.30
C ASN A 310 -9.51 -1.09 7.91
N LEU A 311 -8.57 -1.75 7.25
CA LEU A 311 -8.67 -2.23 5.86
C LEU A 311 -9.92 -3.09 5.61
N TYR A 312 -10.30 -3.94 6.57
CA TYR A 312 -11.42 -4.87 6.41
C TYR A 312 -12.76 -4.17 6.63
N LEU A 313 -12.85 -3.31 7.66
CA LEU A 313 -14.03 -2.47 7.86
C LEU A 313 -14.23 -1.51 6.68
N ASP A 314 -13.15 -0.95 6.15
CA ASP A 314 -13.20 -0.05 5.00
C ASP A 314 -13.67 -0.80 3.75
N ALA A 315 -13.13 -1.99 3.49
CA ALA A 315 -13.61 -2.84 2.40
C ALA A 315 -15.08 -3.22 2.55
N TRP A 316 -15.54 -3.52 3.78
CA TRP A 316 -16.95 -3.83 4.03
C TRP A 316 -17.85 -2.63 3.81
N LEU A 317 -17.51 -1.47 4.37
CA LEU A 317 -18.32 -0.27 4.26
C LEU A 317 -18.32 0.31 2.85
N SER A 318 -17.19 0.25 2.14
CA SER A 318 -17.04 0.80 0.80
C SER A 318 -17.65 -0.08 -0.30
N LEU A 319 -17.59 -1.41 -0.16
CA LEU A 319 -17.94 -2.38 -1.20
C LEU A 319 -18.93 -3.48 -0.75
N GLY A 320 -19.47 -3.37 0.46
CA GLY A 320 -20.37 -4.35 1.06
C GLY A 320 -19.70 -5.64 1.48
N ILE A 321 -20.51 -6.65 1.82
CA ILE A 321 -20.01 -7.96 2.28
C ILE A 321 -19.10 -8.63 1.23
N GLY A 322 -19.34 -8.36 -0.06
CA GLY A 322 -18.48 -8.82 -1.16
C GLY A 322 -17.07 -8.25 -1.07
N GLY A 323 -16.94 -6.97 -0.68
CA GLY A 323 -15.65 -6.33 -0.41
C GLY A 323 -14.89 -6.96 0.73
N LEU A 324 -15.57 -7.22 1.86
CA LEU A 324 -14.96 -7.90 3.01
C LEU A 324 -14.50 -9.31 2.64
N ALA A 325 -15.36 -10.09 1.98
CA ALA A 325 -15.02 -11.44 1.53
C ALA A 325 -13.82 -11.44 0.59
N LEU A 326 -13.76 -10.49 -0.35
CA LEU A 326 -12.63 -10.34 -1.27
C LEU A 326 -11.33 -9.95 -0.53
N ALA A 327 -11.39 -9.05 0.45
CA ALA A 327 -10.23 -8.65 1.25
C ALA A 327 -9.66 -9.81 2.07
N ILE A 328 -10.52 -10.61 2.71
CA ILE A 328 -10.13 -11.82 3.45
C ILE A 328 -9.54 -12.86 2.49
N TRP A 329 -10.21 -13.09 1.35
CA TRP A 329 -9.74 -14.01 0.33
C TRP A 329 -8.37 -13.62 -0.23
N LEU A 330 -8.18 -12.35 -0.59
CA LEU A 330 -6.90 -11.81 -1.06
C LEU A 330 -5.80 -12.02 -0.02
N THR A 331 -6.08 -11.80 1.26
CA THR A 331 -5.13 -12.05 2.35
C THR A 331 -4.67 -13.51 2.39
N ALA A 332 -5.62 -14.46 2.32
CA ALA A 332 -5.33 -15.89 2.29
C ALA A 332 -4.56 -16.28 1.01
N LYS A 333 -5.05 -15.85 -0.16
CA LYS A 333 -4.47 -16.19 -1.47
C LYS A 333 -3.06 -15.62 -1.62
N CYS A 334 -2.83 -14.36 -1.26
CA CYS A 334 -1.51 -13.74 -1.30
C CYS A 334 -0.53 -14.46 -0.36
N THR A 335 -0.98 -14.93 0.80
CA THR A 335 -0.14 -15.74 1.70
C THR A 335 0.27 -17.07 1.04
N VAL A 336 -0.66 -17.77 0.38
CA VAL A 336 -0.36 -19.01 -0.34
C VAL A 336 0.59 -18.76 -1.51
N LEU A 337 0.31 -17.75 -2.34
CA LEU A 337 1.13 -17.38 -3.49
C LEU A 337 2.53 -16.94 -3.05
N ALA A 338 2.66 -16.19 -1.95
CA ALA A 338 3.96 -15.75 -1.43
C ALA A 338 4.81 -16.95 -0.99
N ARG A 339 4.21 -17.89 -0.25
CA ARG A 339 4.89 -19.14 0.13
C ARG A 339 5.33 -19.94 -1.10
N ARG A 340 4.49 -20.02 -2.13
CA ARG A 340 4.82 -20.67 -3.40
C ARG A 340 5.98 -19.97 -4.12
N ALA A 341 5.92 -18.65 -4.27
CA ALA A 341 6.97 -17.84 -4.90
C ALA A 341 8.33 -17.99 -4.22
N ILE A 342 8.35 -18.05 -2.88
CA ILE A 342 9.57 -18.25 -2.09
C ILE A 342 10.13 -19.67 -2.28
N ARG A 343 9.26 -20.70 -2.23
CA ARG A 343 9.67 -22.11 -2.38
C ARG A 343 10.14 -22.45 -3.79
N GLN A 344 9.55 -21.83 -4.81
CA GLN A 344 9.83 -22.09 -6.22
C GLN A 344 10.83 -21.08 -6.81
N ALA A 345 11.51 -20.30 -5.98
CA ALA A 345 12.51 -19.34 -6.44
C ALA A 345 13.74 -20.08 -7.02
N PRO A 346 14.20 -19.71 -8.23
CA PRO A 346 15.25 -20.46 -8.94
C PRO A 346 16.64 -20.32 -8.30
N ASP A 347 16.89 -19.21 -7.62
CA ASP A 347 18.18 -18.90 -7.02
C ASP A 347 18.00 -18.08 -5.73
N ARG A 348 19.08 -17.95 -4.96
CA ARG A 348 19.07 -17.23 -3.67
C ARG A 348 18.59 -15.78 -3.83
N ARG A 349 19.01 -15.07 -4.87
CA ARG A 349 18.63 -13.67 -5.12
C ARG A 349 17.15 -13.55 -5.43
N SER A 350 16.62 -14.43 -6.27
CA SER A 350 15.18 -14.49 -6.56
C SER A 350 14.35 -14.85 -5.32
N ARG A 351 14.88 -15.71 -4.44
CA ARG A 351 14.24 -16.04 -3.17
C ARG A 351 14.22 -14.84 -2.21
N ILE A 352 15.31 -14.08 -2.15
CA ILE A 352 15.37 -12.84 -1.35
C ILE A 352 14.37 -11.82 -1.84
N PHE A 353 14.27 -11.65 -3.14
CA PHE A 353 13.30 -10.75 -3.74
C PHE A 353 11.85 -11.16 -3.42
N ALA A 354 11.52 -12.45 -3.53
CA ALA A 354 10.20 -12.97 -3.16
C ALA A 354 9.88 -12.76 -1.66
N LEU A 355 10.88 -12.91 -0.78
CA LEU A 355 10.73 -12.61 0.65
C LEU A 355 10.48 -11.12 0.91
N GLY A 356 11.12 -10.21 0.17
CA GLY A 356 10.86 -8.77 0.25
C GLY A 356 9.43 -8.41 -0.16
N VAL A 357 8.93 -9.00 -1.25
CA VAL A 357 7.53 -8.82 -1.68
C VAL A 357 6.56 -9.37 -0.62
N ALA A 358 6.84 -10.54 -0.07
CA ALA A 358 6.02 -11.12 1.01
C ALA A 358 6.05 -10.26 2.29
N GLY A 359 7.21 -9.71 2.64
CA GLY A 359 7.38 -8.80 3.78
C GLY A 359 6.61 -7.50 3.59
N ALA A 360 6.62 -6.93 2.38
CA ALA A 360 5.84 -5.72 2.08
C ALA A 360 4.33 -5.95 2.13
N LEU A 361 3.85 -7.11 1.63
CA LEU A 361 2.45 -7.51 1.80
C LEU A 361 2.07 -7.65 3.27
N ALA A 362 2.92 -8.31 4.06
CA ALA A 362 2.67 -8.50 5.49
C ALA A 362 2.71 -7.17 6.27
N ALA A 363 3.65 -6.28 5.95
CA ALA A 363 3.71 -4.93 6.50
C ALA A 363 2.43 -4.16 6.21
N GLY A 364 1.99 -4.20 4.95
CA GLY A 364 0.78 -3.51 4.53
C GLY A 364 -0.51 -4.03 5.16
N LEU A 365 -0.65 -5.35 5.31
CA LEU A 365 -1.75 -5.95 6.05
C LEU A 365 -1.73 -5.54 7.53
N THR A 366 -0.56 -5.56 8.15
CA THR A 366 -0.40 -5.26 9.58
C THR A 366 -0.75 -3.80 9.88
N HIS A 367 -0.19 -2.86 9.13
CA HIS A 367 -0.54 -1.45 9.28
C HIS A 367 -2.00 -1.20 8.89
N GLY A 368 -2.52 -1.89 7.87
CA GLY A 368 -3.92 -1.82 7.48
C GLY A 368 -4.92 -2.27 8.54
N LEU A 369 -4.51 -2.99 9.58
CA LEU A 369 -5.38 -3.24 10.73
C LEU A 369 -5.64 -2.00 11.57
N LEU A 370 -4.80 -0.96 11.45
CA LEU A 370 -4.79 0.24 12.29
C LEU A 370 -5.00 1.55 11.52
N ASP A 371 -4.98 1.51 10.18
CA ASP A 371 -5.10 2.71 9.36
C ASP A 371 -5.68 2.44 7.96
N ASN A 372 -6.02 3.50 7.23
CA ASN A 372 -6.50 3.42 5.84
C ASN A 372 -5.34 3.05 4.91
N SER A 373 -5.21 1.76 4.69
CA SER A 373 -4.06 1.18 4.01
C SER A 373 -4.27 0.92 2.52
N TYR A 374 -5.48 1.10 1.98
CA TYR A 374 -5.80 0.81 0.57
C TYR A 374 -6.52 1.94 -0.13
N PHE A 375 -7.52 2.57 0.51
CA PHE A 375 -8.43 3.50 -0.16
C PHE A 375 -7.84 4.92 -0.32
N MET A 376 -6.58 4.99 -0.74
CA MET A 376 -5.88 6.19 -1.20
C MET A 376 -5.19 5.86 -2.53
N PRO A 377 -5.12 6.79 -3.51
CA PRO A 377 -4.67 6.46 -4.87
C PRO A 377 -3.27 5.85 -4.94
N ASP A 378 -2.32 6.38 -4.18
CA ASP A 378 -0.94 5.89 -4.11
C ASP A 378 -0.83 4.54 -3.40
N LEU A 379 -1.58 4.33 -2.32
CA LEU A 379 -1.60 3.06 -1.60
C LEU A 379 -2.26 1.96 -2.43
N ALA A 380 -3.33 2.26 -3.16
CA ALA A 380 -3.93 1.33 -4.11
C ALA A 380 -2.95 0.93 -5.22
N LEU A 381 -2.19 1.89 -5.78
CA LEU A 381 -1.11 1.61 -6.73
C LEU A 381 -0.02 0.70 -6.12
N LEU A 382 0.37 0.94 -4.86
CA LEU A 382 1.32 0.10 -4.13
C LEU A 382 0.82 -1.34 -3.96
N TRP A 383 -0.45 -1.54 -3.57
CA TRP A 383 -1.06 -2.87 -3.49
C TRP A 383 -1.07 -3.57 -4.85
N MET A 384 -1.49 -2.86 -5.89
CA MET A 384 -1.52 -3.38 -7.26
C MET A 384 -0.12 -3.72 -7.79
N LEU A 385 0.90 -2.95 -7.40
CA LEU A 385 2.29 -3.29 -7.68
C LEU A 385 2.69 -4.60 -6.98
N LEU A 386 2.39 -4.74 -5.69
CA LEU A 386 2.72 -5.95 -4.93
C LEU A 386 2.00 -7.18 -5.48
N PHE A 387 0.72 -7.04 -5.86
CA PHE A 387 -0.04 -8.09 -6.54
C PHE A 387 0.59 -8.47 -7.88
N ALA A 388 1.00 -7.49 -8.68
CA ALA A 388 1.63 -7.72 -9.97
C ALA A 388 2.98 -8.44 -9.84
N LEU A 389 3.80 -8.02 -8.88
CA LEU A 389 5.08 -8.66 -8.56
C LEU A 389 4.87 -10.10 -8.10
N LEU A 390 3.93 -10.32 -7.19
CA LEU A 390 3.63 -11.64 -6.65
C LEU A 390 3.11 -12.60 -7.73
N ALA A 391 2.17 -12.15 -8.56
CA ALA A 391 1.66 -12.93 -9.69
C ALA A 391 2.79 -13.30 -10.66
N GLY A 392 3.64 -12.34 -11.02
CA GLY A 392 4.79 -12.59 -11.88
C GLY A 392 5.78 -13.61 -11.31
N LEU A 393 6.05 -13.57 -10.00
CA LEU A 393 6.97 -14.50 -9.34
C LEU A 393 6.46 -15.95 -9.35
N VAL A 394 5.14 -16.15 -9.23
CA VAL A 394 4.51 -17.48 -9.27
C VAL A 394 4.38 -17.99 -10.71
N ASP A 395 3.97 -17.14 -11.65
CA ASP A 395 3.74 -17.55 -13.04
C ASP A 395 5.05 -17.91 -13.76
N ARG A 396 6.19 -17.31 -13.36
CA ARG A 396 7.53 -17.71 -13.79
C ARG A 396 7.77 -19.22 -13.57
N SER A 397 7.35 -19.72 -12.42
CA SER A 397 7.57 -21.12 -12.02
C SER A 397 6.66 -22.10 -12.77
N ALA A 398 5.60 -21.63 -13.42
CA ALA A 398 4.70 -22.45 -14.23
C ALA A 398 5.16 -22.62 -15.68
N SER A 399 5.99 -21.70 -16.21
CA SER A 399 6.40 -21.69 -17.62
C SER A 399 7.61 -22.58 -17.98
N GLY A 400 8.26 -23.26 -17.02
CA GLY A 400 9.46 -24.06 -17.26
C GLY A 400 10.66 -23.24 -17.80
N PRO A 401 11.89 -23.80 -17.85
CA PRO A 401 12.98 -23.16 -18.56
C PRO A 401 12.64 -23.14 -20.06
N VAL A 402 12.49 -21.94 -20.62
CA VAL A 402 12.41 -21.78 -22.08
C VAL A 402 13.75 -22.24 -22.65
N SER A 403 13.74 -23.36 -23.37
CA SER A 403 14.89 -23.84 -24.13
C SER A 403 15.42 -22.70 -24.99
N PRO A 404 16.74 -22.41 -25.01
CA PRO A 404 17.27 -21.42 -25.92
C PRO A 404 16.92 -21.85 -27.35
N THR A 405 16.17 -21.01 -28.05
CA THR A 405 15.93 -21.17 -29.48
C THR A 405 17.27 -21.34 -30.16
N PRO A 406 17.51 -22.44 -30.91
CA PRO A 406 18.77 -22.60 -31.61
C PRO A 406 18.89 -21.44 -32.60
N HIS A 407 19.95 -20.65 -32.44
CA HIS A 407 20.38 -19.75 -33.49
C HIS A 407 20.54 -20.59 -34.76
N ARG A 408 19.70 -20.33 -35.77
CA ARG A 408 19.97 -20.82 -37.12
C ARG A 408 21.27 -20.14 -37.54
N ALA A 409 22.28 -20.98 -37.78
CA ALA A 409 23.59 -20.61 -38.29
C ALA A 409 23.50 -20.00 -39.69
#